data_AF-A0A940D540-F1
#
_entry.id   AF-A0A940D540-F1
#
_cell.length_a   1.000
_cell.length_b   1.000
_cell.length_c   1.000
_cell.angle_alpha   90.00
_cell.angle_beta   90.00
_cell.angle_gamma   90.00
#
_symmetry.space_group_name_H-M   'P 1'
#
loop_
_entity.id
_entity.type
_entity.pdbx_description
1 polymer ?
#
loop_
_entity_poly.entity_id
_entity_poly.type
_entity_poly.pdbx_seq_one_letter_code
_entity_poly.pdbx_strand_id
1 'polypeptide(L)'
;MKLEKAIIQKLEKDLETVKTMDDLLGKNGVIKKLVKHLTERLLQEELTHHLGYERYQKREHHGSNSRNGSSTKHLKGEFGSIAIDVPRDREGEFEPLLIARHQREFGDLEGKILSLYARGMSVRDIREHLQDLYGLELSTAFISRLTD
;
A
#
# COMPACT_ATOMS: atom_id res chain seq x y z
N MET A 1 -5.95 6.25 9.72
CA MET A 1 -5.37 7.60 9.48
C MET A 1 -5.57 7.93 8.00
N LYS A 2 -5.83 9.19 7.61
CA LYS A 2 -6.02 9.55 6.19
C LYS A 2 -4.67 9.52 5.43
N LEU A 3 -4.72 9.45 4.10
CA LEU A 3 -3.55 9.72 3.24
C LEU A 3 -2.91 11.08 3.62
N GLU A 4 -1.61 11.20 3.42
CA GLU A 4 -0.87 12.43 3.71
C GLU A 4 -1.46 13.60 2.91
N LYS A 5 -1.71 14.74 3.57
CA LYS A 5 -2.42 15.89 2.94
C LYS A 5 -1.78 16.32 1.62
N ALA A 6 -0.45 16.27 1.52
CA ALA A 6 0.27 16.60 0.29
C ALA A 6 -0.01 15.63 -0.88
N ILE A 7 -0.26 14.35 -0.59
CA ILE A 7 -0.64 13.35 -1.60
C ILE A 7 -2.09 13.59 -2.04
N ILE A 8 -2.99 13.85 -1.08
CA ILE A 8 -4.39 14.20 -1.38
C ILE A 8 -4.46 15.45 -2.27
N GLN A 9 -3.83 16.56 -1.86
CA GLN A 9 -3.78 17.81 -2.62
C GLN A 9 -3.17 17.66 -4.02
N LYS A 10 -2.20 16.75 -4.18
CA LYS A 10 -1.63 16.44 -5.49
C LYS A 10 -2.60 15.66 -6.37
N LEU A 11 -3.36 14.72 -5.82
CA LEU A 11 -4.39 13.96 -6.54
C LEU A 11 -5.62 14.82 -6.86
N GLU A 12 -6.01 15.74 -5.97
CA GLU A 12 -7.05 16.76 -6.20
C GLU A 12 -6.64 17.68 -7.36
N LYS A 13 -5.41 18.19 -7.35
CA LYS A 13 -4.88 18.99 -8.46
C LYS A 13 -4.71 18.21 -9.77
N ASP A 14 -4.33 16.94 -9.71
CA ASP A 14 -4.30 16.07 -10.89
C ASP A 14 -5.73 15.88 -11.45
N LEU A 15 -6.75 15.71 -10.58
CA LEU A 15 -8.17 15.63 -10.97
C LEU A 15 -8.67 16.92 -11.63
N GLU A 16 -8.29 18.11 -11.14
CA GLU A 16 -8.60 19.40 -11.78
C GLU A 16 -8.11 19.50 -13.24
N THR A 17 -7.09 18.72 -13.62
CA THR A 17 -6.54 18.71 -14.99
C THR A 17 -7.16 17.67 -15.92
N VAL A 18 -8.00 16.76 -15.42
CA VAL A 18 -8.67 15.71 -16.22
C VAL A 18 -9.68 16.33 -17.18
N LYS A 19 -9.52 16.06 -18.48
CA LYS A 19 -10.45 16.52 -19.54
C LYS A 19 -10.99 15.38 -20.39
N THR A 20 -10.29 14.24 -20.41
CA THR A 20 -10.60 13.07 -21.21
C THR A 20 -10.56 11.79 -20.36
N MET A 21 -11.11 10.71 -20.91
CA MET A 21 -11.04 9.39 -20.26
C MET A 21 -9.60 8.86 -20.16
N ASP A 22 -8.68 9.27 -21.03
CA ASP A 22 -7.26 8.89 -20.95
C ASP A 22 -6.51 9.64 -19.83
N ASP A 23 -6.91 10.88 -19.51
CA ASP A 23 -6.38 11.59 -18.33
C ASP A 23 -6.80 10.91 -17.01
N LEU A 24 -7.91 10.14 -17.01
CA LEU A 24 -8.43 9.43 -15.84
C LEU A 24 -7.91 8.00 -15.74
N LEU A 25 -7.98 7.22 -16.83
CA LEU A 25 -7.69 5.78 -16.91
C LEU A 25 -6.46 5.41 -17.75
N GLY A 26 -5.99 6.33 -18.59
CA GLY A 26 -4.89 6.15 -19.54
C GLY A 26 -3.54 5.93 -18.90
N LYS A 27 -2.45 5.93 -19.69
CA LYS A 27 -1.12 5.48 -19.22
C LYS A 27 -0.62 6.20 -17.96
N ASN A 28 -0.93 7.50 -17.83
CA ASN A 28 -0.58 8.33 -16.67
C ASN A 28 -1.81 8.72 -15.82
N GLY A 29 -2.94 8.00 -15.99
CA GLY A 29 -4.25 8.40 -15.47
C GLY A 29 -4.32 8.51 -13.95
N VAL A 30 -5.15 9.43 -13.44
CA VAL A 30 -5.20 9.73 -11.99
C VAL A 30 -5.63 8.52 -11.14
N ILE A 31 -6.47 7.62 -11.67
CA ILE A 31 -6.85 6.39 -10.95
C ILE A 31 -5.65 5.46 -10.73
N LYS A 32 -4.73 5.33 -11.71
CA LYS A 32 -3.47 4.58 -11.53
C LYS A 32 -2.56 5.21 -10.49
N LYS A 33 -2.50 6.55 -10.46
CA LYS A 33 -1.76 7.27 -9.41
C LYS A 33 -2.35 6.95 -8.03
N LEU A 34 -3.67 6.98 -7.88
CA LEU A 34 -4.34 6.64 -6.62
C LEU A 34 -4.08 5.19 -6.20
N VAL A 35 -4.30 4.22 -7.10
CA VAL A 35 -4.02 2.79 -6.86
C VAL A 35 -2.55 2.57 -6.47
N LYS A 36 -1.60 3.21 -7.17
CA LYS A 36 -0.17 3.19 -6.82
C LYS A 36 0.05 3.62 -5.36
N HIS A 37 -0.36 4.84 -4.99
CA HIS A 37 -0.06 5.39 -3.67
C HIS A 37 -0.77 4.61 -2.53
N LEU A 38 -1.98 4.11 -2.76
CA LEU A 38 -2.67 3.24 -1.80
C LEU A 38 -1.91 1.92 -1.59
N THR A 39 -1.55 1.25 -2.69
CA THR A 39 -0.78 -0.01 -2.67
C THR A 39 0.56 0.16 -1.95
N GLU A 40 1.31 1.20 -2.29
CA GLU A 40 2.60 1.49 -1.66
C GLU A 40 2.46 1.82 -0.18
N ARG A 41 1.42 2.56 0.22
CA ARG A 41 1.18 2.84 1.64
C ARG A 41 0.85 1.55 2.39
N LEU A 42 -0.03 0.70 1.88
CA LEU A 42 -0.36 -0.59 2.49
C LEU A 42 0.90 -1.45 2.71
N LEU A 43 1.80 -1.54 1.73
CA LEU A 43 3.08 -2.25 1.87
C LEU A 43 4.04 -1.59 2.89
N GLN A 44 4.00 -0.27 3.06
CA GLN A 44 4.76 0.43 4.11
C GLN A 44 4.18 0.20 5.51
N GLU A 45 2.86 0.07 5.65
CA GLU A 45 2.21 -0.36 6.90
C GLU A 45 2.57 -1.83 7.23
N GLU A 46 2.58 -2.73 6.23
CA GLU A 46 3.07 -4.11 6.41
C GLU A 46 4.50 -4.16 6.93
N LEU A 47 5.43 -3.39 6.33
CA LEU A 47 6.81 -3.33 6.82
C LEU A 47 6.91 -2.66 8.20
N THR A 48 6.00 -1.74 8.54
CA THR A 48 5.88 -1.17 9.88
C THR A 48 5.48 -2.22 10.90
N HIS A 49 4.51 -3.07 10.58
CA HIS A 49 4.11 -4.17 11.44
C HIS A 49 5.20 -5.25 11.56
N HIS A 50 5.75 -5.72 10.44
CA HIS A 50 6.80 -6.76 10.41
C HIS A 50 8.02 -6.38 11.26
N LEU A 51 8.50 -5.13 11.14
CA LEU A 51 9.60 -4.64 11.97
C LEU A 51 9.17 -4.23 13.39
N GLY A 52 7.88 -3.92 13.59
CA GLY A 52 7.33 -3.45 14.86
C GLY A 52 7.63 -1.98 15.20
N TYR A 53 8.20 -1.18 14.29
CA TYR A 53 8.52 0.24 14.55
C TYR A 53 8.47 1.14 13.31
N GLU A 54 8.11 2.40 13.51
CA GLU A 54 7.79 3.38 12.46
C GLU A 54 9.00 3.93 11.69
N ARG A 55 8.74 4.53 10.51
CA ARG A 55 9.78 5.17 9.71
C ARG A 55 10.32 6.43 10.44
N TYR A 56 11.64 6.51 10.61
CA TYR A 56 12.36 7.56 11.35
C TYR A 56 12.05 7.68 12.87
N GLN A 57 11.29 6.75 13.45
CA GLN A 57 11.10 6.69 14.90
C GLN A 57 12.45 6.40 15.59
N LYS A 58 12.87 7.26 16.54
CA LYS A 58 14.02 6.99 17.41
C LYS A 58 13.76 5.72 18.22
N ARG A 59 14.81 4.92 18.43
CA ARG A 59 14.80 3.72 19.28
C ARG A 59 15.94 3.84 20.29
N GLU A 60 15.83 3.07 21.37
CA GLU A 60 16.93 2.85 22.30
C GLU A 60 17.59 1.50 22.00
N HIS A 61 16.80 0.44 21.77
CA HIS A 61 17.25 -0.83 21.18
C HIS A 61 16.16 -1.48 20.28
N HIS A 62 16.59 -2.49 19.51
CA HIS A 62 15.90 -3.76 19.16
C HIS A 62 16.16 -4.16 17.69
N GLY A 63 16.64 -5.41 17.50
CA GLY A 63 16.91 -6.05 16.21
C GLY A 63 18.22 -5.62 15.54
N SER A 64 18.78 -6.51 14.69
CA SER A 64 19.72 -6.12 13.63
C SER A 64 18.98 -5.57 12.40
N ASN A 65 17.77 -6.10 12.16
CA ASN A 65 16.97 -5.80 10.99
C ASN A 65 16.41 -4.35 11.00
N SER A 66 16.38 -3.72 9.83
CA SER A 66 16.06 -2.30 9.63
C SER A 66 15.52 -2.02 8.23
N ARG A 67 14.87 -0.87 8.00
CA ARG A 67 14.36 -0.51 6.65
C ARG A 67 15.52 -0.21 5.69
N ASN A 68 15.55 -0.89 4.55
CA ASN A 68 16.64 -0.84 3.55
C ASN A 68 16.16 -0.32 2.20
N GLY A 69 15.34 0.73 2.22
CA GLY A 69 14.77 1.37 1.02
C GLY A 69 13.59 0.60 0.41
N SER A 70 13.51 0.61 -0.92
CA SER A 70 12.45 -0.02 -1.72
C SER A 70 13.00 -0.49 -3.08
N SER A 71 12.17 -1.20 -3.85
CA SER A 71 12.47 -1.59 -5.22
C SER A 71 11.23 -1.55 -6.10
N THR A 72 11.36 -0.96 -7.28
CA THR A 72 10.28 -0.87 -8.27
C THR A 72 9.88 -2.25 -8.80
N LYS A 73 8.59 -2.58 -8.68
CA LYS A 73 7.92 -3.77 -9.22
C LYS A 73 6.84 -3.28 -10.18
N HIS A 74 6.93 -3.65 -11.45
CA HIS A 74 5.83 -3.49 -12.38
C HIS A 74 4.78 -4.58 -12.15
N LEU A 75 3.52 -4.16 -12.00
CA LEU A 75 2.35 -5.01 -11.88
C LEU A 75 1.37 -4.70 -13.02
N LYS A 76 0.82 -5.73 -13.67
CA LYS A 76 -0.34 -5.57 -14.58
C LYS A 76 -1.62 -5.47 -13.76
N GLY A 77 -2.46 -4.50 -14.10
CA GLY A 77 -3.81 -4.32 -13.57
C GLY A 77 -4.84 -4.14 -14.68
N GLU A 78 -6.10 -3.98 -14.30
CA GLU A 78 -7.27 -3.72 -15.16
C GLU A 78 -7.04 -2.49 -16.04
N PHE A 79 -6.54 -1.41 -15.44
CA PHE A 79 -6.27 -0.18 -16.19
C PHE A 79 -4.93 -0.24 -16.96
N GLY A 80 -4.05 -1.21 -16.66
CA GLY A 80 -2.78 -1.44 -17.34
C GLY A 80 -1.59 -1.66 -16.40
N SER A 81 -0.36 -1.48 -16.90
CA SER A 81 0.85 -1.65 -16.07
C SER A 81 1.07 -0.46 -15.13
N ILE A 82 1.24 -0.72 -13.83
CA ILE A 82 1.58 0.25 -12.79
C ILE A 82 2.95 -0.12 -12.19
N ALA A 83 3.82 0.88 -12.01
CA ALA A 83 5.11 0.73 -11.36
C ALA A 83 5.01 1.13 -9.88
N ILE A 84 5.04 0.16 -8.97
CA ILE A 84 5.00 0.39 -7.50
C ILE A 84 6.37 0.16 -6.86
N ASP A 85 6.69 0.86 -5.79
CA ASP A 85 7.97 0.79 -5.10
C ASP A 85 7.84 0.00 -3.79
N VAL A 86 8.01 -1.32 -3.91
CA VAL A 86 7.86 -2.29 -2.81
C VAL A 86 8.97 -2.08 -1.77
N PRO A 87 8.65 -1.81 -0.49
CA PRO A 87 9.66 -1.56 0.54
C PRO A 87 10.39 -2.83 0.96
N ARG A 88 11.57 -2.67 1.58
CA ARG A 88 12.44 -3.78 1.99
C ARG A 88 13.01 -3.58 3.39
N ASP A 89 13.27 -4.70 4.05
CA ASP A 89 14.07 -4.82 5.25
C ASP A 89 15.56 -5.06 4.92
N ARG A 90 16.41 -5.22 5.93
CA ARG A 90 17.88 -5.27 5.81
C ARG A 90 18.40 -6.69 5.68
N GLU A 91 17.81 -7.64 6.40
CA GLU A 91 18.25 -9.04 6.42
C GLU A 91 17.58 -9.87 5.29
N GLY A 92 16.47 -9.38 4.72
CA GLY A 92 15.70 -10.06 3.68
C GLY A 92 14.56 -10.93 4.23
N GLU A 93 14.14 -10.70 5.46
CA GLU A 93 13.09 -11.44 6.19
C GLU A 93 11.67 -10.95 5.84
N PHE A 94 11.51 -9.77 5.22
CA PHE A 94 10.18 -9.24 4.91
C PHE A 94 9.55 -9.94 3.72
N GLU A 95 8.50 -10.72 3.98
CA GLU A 95 7.63 -11.31 2.96
C GLU A 95 6.32 -10.48 2.89
N PRO A 96 6.11 -9.66 1.84
CA PRO A 96 4.92 -8.82 1.74
C PRO A 96 3.68 -9.67 1.45
N LEU A 97 2.59 -9.38 2.14
CA LEU A 97 1.37 -10.19 2.12
C LEU A 97 0.40 -9.74 1.02
N LEU A 98 0.16 -8.43 0.92
CA LEU A 98 -0.67 -7.79 -0.10
C LEU A 98 -0.25 -8.16 -1.53
N ILE A 99 1.07 -8.22 -1.78
CA ILE A 99 1.65 -8.53 -3.10
C ILE A 99 2.92 -9.35 -2.92
N ALA A 100 2.75 -10.67 -3.01
CA ALA A 100 3.77 -11.69 -2.78
C ALA A 100 5.08 -11.47 -3.57
N ARG A 101 6.14 -12.12 -3.10
CA ARG A 101 7.41 -12.22 -3.82
C ARG A 101 7.15 -12.79 -5.22
N HIS A 102 7.85 -12.26 -6.23
CA HIS A 102 7.72 -12.58 -7.66
C HIS A 102 6.37 -12.29 -8.37
N GLN A 103 5.25 -12.06 -7.66
CA GLN A 103 3.96 -11.68 -8.25
C GLN A 103 4.08 -10.48 -9.21
N ARG A 104 3.43 -10.56 -10.39
CA ARG A 104 3.50 -9.58 -11.49
C ARG A 104 2.16 -8.97 -11.91
N GLU A 105 1.07 -9.34 -11.25
CA GLU A 105 -0.29 -8.92 -11.62
C GLU A 105 -1.10 -8.65 -10.34
N PHE A 106 -2.00 -7.66 -10.36
CA PHE A 106 -2.86 -7.33 -9.22
C PHE A 106 -4.00 -8.35 -9.02
N GLY A 107 -4.53 -8.92 -10.12
CA GLY A 107 -5.84 -9.57 -10.09
C GLY A 107 -6.92 -8.60 -9.56
N ASP A 108 -7.92 -9.12 -8.85
CA ASP A 108 -9.01 -8.32 -8.26
C ASP A 108 -8.56 -7.21 -7.29
N LEU A 109 -7.31 -7.24 -6.82
CA LEU A 109 -6.84 -6.39 -5.73
C LEU A 109 -6.94 -4.90 -6.07
N GLU A 110 -6.65 -4.52 -7.31
CA GLU A 110 -6.74 -3.13 -7.78
C GLU A 110 -8.17 -2.58 -7.65
N GLY A 111 -9.15 -3.29 -8.21
CA GLY A 111 -10.56 -2.93 -8.13
C GLY A 111 -11.08 -2.92 -6.69
N LYS A 112 -10.64 -3.86 -5.84
CA LYS A 112 -11.00 -3.89 -4.41
C LYS A 112 -10.42 -2.71 -3.64
N ILE A 113 -9.12 -2.40 -3.79
CA ILE A 113 -8.49 -1.21 -3.16
C ILE A 113 -9.23 0.07 -3.55
N LEU A 114 -9.51 0.25 -4.85
CA LEU A 114 -10.24 1.41 -5.36
C LEU A 114 -11.68 1.48 -4.81
N SER A 115 -12.38 0.35 -4.76
CA SER A 115 -13.77 0.25 -4.26
C SER A 115 -13.87 0.54 -2.76
N LEU A 116 -12.93 0.08 -1.94
CA LEU A 116 -12.90 0.34 -0.50
C LEU A 116 -12.56 1.79 -0.20
N TYR A 117 -11.60 2.38 -0.93
CA TYR A 117 -11.29 3.81 -0.83
C TYR A 117 -12.47 4.69 -1.28
N ALA A 118 -13.17 4.32 -2.36
CA ALA A 118 -14.37 5.02 -2.82
C ALA A 118 -15.55 4.98 -1.82
N ARG A 119 -15.60 3.96 -0.94
CA ARG A 119 -16.52 3.90 0.20
C ARG A 119 -16.08 4.76 1.41
N GLY A 120 -14.95 5.46 1.31
CA GLY A 120 -14.46 6.37 2.35
C GLY A 120 -13.67 5.70 3.47
N MET A 121 -13.33 4.42 3.36
CA MET A 121 -12.51 3.70 4.35
C MET A 121 -11.10 4.29 4.43
N SER A 122 -10.53 4.36 5.64
CA SER A 122 -9.16 4.81 5.87
C SER A 122 -8.17 3.70 5.50
N VAL A 123 -6.91 4.06 5.20
CA VAL A 123 -5.89 3.10 4.75
C VAL A 123 -5.63 1.98 5.78
N ARG A 124 -5.87 2.26 7.07
CA ARG A 124 -5.83 1.27 8.15
C ARG A 124 -6.95 0.22 7.99
N ASP A 125 -8.18 0.70 7.90
CA ASP A 125 -9.39 -0.10 7.78
C ASP A 125 -9.44 -0.88 6.44
N ILE A 126 -8.88 -0.31 5.37
CA ILE A 126 -8.64 -1.02 4.09
C ILE A 126 -7.64 -2.15 4.27
N ARG A 127 -6.53 -1.92 4.99
CA ARG A 127 -5.50 -2.94 5.28
C ARG A 127 -6.09 -4.11 6.07
N GLU A 128 -6.81 -3.81 7.15
CA GLU A 128 -7.51 -4.81 7.96
C GLU A 128 -8.52 -5.61 7.13
N HIS A 129 -9.43 -4.93 6.41
CA HIS A 129 -10.46 -5.61 5.64
C HIS A 129 -9.90 -6.45 4.47
N LEU A 130 -8.80 -6.04 3.84
CA LEU A 130 -8.09 -6.88 2.87
C LEU A 130 -7.40 -8.07 3.54
N GLN A 131 -6.86 -7.90 4.74
CA GLN A 131 -6.21 -8.97 5.49
C GLN A 131 -7.22 -10.04 5.94
N ASP A 132 -8.42 -9.63 6.37
CA ASP A 132 -9.56 -10.51 6.65
C ASP A 132 -10.03 -11.25 5.37
N LEU A 133 -10.25 -10.52 4.27
CA LEU A 133 -10.78 -11.09 3.02
C LEU A 133 -9.83 -12.07 2.32
N TYR A 134 -8.52 -11.85 2.43
CA TYR A 134 -7.50 -12.69 1.80
C TYR A 134 -6.94 -13.78 2.73
N GLY A 135 -7.49 -13.92 3.95
CA GLY A 135 -7.39 -15.16 4.75
C GLY A 135 -5.98 -15.51 5.23
N LEU A 136 -5.14 -14.51 5.51
CA LEU A 136 -3.80 -14.72 6.06
C LEU A 136 -3.85 -14.64 7.58
N GLU A 137 -3.65 -15.79 8.26
CA GLU A 137 -3.84 -15.95 9.70
C GLU A 137 -3.14 -14.88 10.54
N LEU A 138 -3.90 -13.87 10.94
CA LEU A 138 -3.49 -12.93 11.95
C LEU A 138 -3.49 -13.64 13.30
N SER A 139 -2.30 -14.04 13.75
CA SER A 139 -2.09 -14.44 15.14
C SER A 139 -2.76 -13.40 16.08
N THR A 140 -3.45 -13.88 17.11
CA THR A 140 -4.23 -13.04 18.04
C THR A 140 -3.40 -11.93 18.69
N ALA A 141 -2.08 -12.11 18.77
CA ALA A 141 -1.09 -11.12 19.19
C ALA A 141 -0.95 -9.88 18.27
N PHE A 142 -1.59 -9.83 17.08
CA PHE A 142 -1.70 -8.60 16.28
C PHE A 142 -3.03 -7.88 16.52
N ILE A 143 -4.15 -8.61 16.54
CA ILE A 143 -5.48 -8.04 16.84
C ILE A 143 -5.48 -7.39 18.23
N SER A 144 -4.86 -8.04 19.22
CA SER A 144 -4.68 -7.50 20.58
C SER A 144 -3.78 -6.25 20.64
N ARG A 145 -2.98 -5.96 19.62
CA ARG A 145 -2.15 -4.73 19.51
C ARG A 145 -2.79 -3.64 18.63
N LEU A 146 -4.03 -3.86 18.19
CA LEU A 146 -4.85 -2.89 17.48
C LEU A 146 -6.00 -2.33 18.36
N THR A 147 -6.25 -2.99 19.50
CA THR A 147 -7.41 -2.77 20.38
C THR A 147 -7.07 -2.12 21.74
N ASP A 148 -5.77 -2.01 22.07
CA ASP A 148 -5.20 -1.18 23.14
C ASP A 148 -4.67 0.15 22.58
#